data_AF-A0A9D7IIX5-F1
#
_entry.id   AF-A0A9D7IIX5-F1
#
_cell.length_a   1.000
_cell.length_b   1.000
_cell.length_c   1.000
_cell.angle_alpha   90.00
_cell.angle_beta   90.00
_cell.angle_gamma   90.00
#
_symmetry.space_group_name_H-M   'P 1'
#
loop_
_entity.id
_entity.type
_entity.pdbx_description
1 polymer ?
#
loop_
_entity_poly.entity_id
_entity_poly.type
_entity_poly.pdbx_seq_one_letter_code
_entity_poly.pdbx_strand_id
1 'polypeptide(L)'
;MISATLPNVSTGGNYRIQVVSSNPVLTTSASSFFAISSFNKILFTEQMGIVAGTTSINAHESANGFDNDGFTMTGTADVRVTVASTGYAQASGNANVFLTLFFQDIPFRSAASIHWVKQGYN
;
A
#
# COMPACT_ATOMS: atom_id res chain seq x y z
N MET A 1 -20.42 2.49 -30.33
CA MET A 1 -19.97 3.90 -30.32
C MET A 1 -20.82 4.62 -29.27
N ILE A 2 -20.20 5.28 -28.28
CA ILE A 2 -20.95 6.13 -27.34
C ILE A 2 -20.94 7.53 -27.93
N SER A 3 -22.11 8.08 -28.21
CA SER A 3 -22.28 9.47 -28.64
C SER A 3 -23.06 10.21 -27.57
N ALA A 4 -22.54 11.34 -27.11
CA ALA A 4 -23.19 12.20 -26.14
C ALA A 4 -23.20 13.63 -26.70
N THR A 5 -24.37 14.27 -26.68
CA THR A 5 -24.52 15.68 -27.06
C THR A 5 -24.57 16.51 -25.79
N LEU A 6 -23.61 17.41 -25.61
CA LEU A 6 -23.63 18.36 -24.52
C LEU A 6 -24.53 19.56 -24.90
N PRO A 7 -25.48 19.97 -24.04
CA PRO A 7 -26.25 21.19 -24.28
C PRO A 7 -25.32 22.40 -24.33
N ASN A 8 -25.68 23.39 -25.16
CA ASN A 8 -24.95 24.64 -25.22
C ASN A 8 -25.17 25.40 -23.90
N VAL A 9 -24.12 25.57 -23.10
CA VAL A 9 -24.15 26.42 -21.90
C VAL A 9 -23.49 27.75 -22.22
N SER A 10 -24.03 28.81 -21.64
CA SER A 10 -23.36 30.11 -21.58
C SER A 10 -21.92 29.94 -21.07
N THR A 11 -21.02 30.78 -21.58
CA THR A 11 -19.63 30.89 -21.14
C THR A 11 -19.52 30.77 -19.61
N GLY A 12 -18.82 29.73 -19.13
CA GLY A 12 -18.57 29.48 -17.70
C GLY A 12 -19.22 28.23 -17.11
N GLY A 13 -20.09 27.51 -17.83
CA GLY A 13 -20.62 26.21 -17.39
C GLY A 13 -19.63 25.06 -17.60
N ASN A 14 -19.41 24.24 -16.58
CA ASN A 14 -18.54 23.05 -16.66
C ASN A 14 -19.37 21.76 -16.69
N TYR A 15 -19.12 20.88 -17.66
CA TYR A 15 -19.66 19.52 -17.68
C TYR A 15 -18.61 18.51 -17.20
N ARG A 16 -19.03 17.49 -16.45
CA ARG A 16 -18.19 16.32 -16.13
C ARG A 16 -18.69 15.13 -16.92
N ILE A 17 -17.80 14.48 -17.67
CA ILE A 17 -18.04 13.21 -18.34
C ILE A 17 -17.21 12.15 -17.61
N GLN A 18 -17.86 11.11 -17.08
CA GLN A 18 -17.19 9.97 -16.47
C GLN A 18 -17.39 8.74 -17.34
N VAL A 19 -16.27 8.15 -17.80
CA VAL A 19 -16.29 6.84 -18.46
C VAL A 19 -15.97 5.79 -17.40
N VAL A 20 -16.91 4.92 -17.10
CA VAL A 20 -16.72 3.80 -16.16
C VAL A 20 -16.55 2.52 -16.97
N SER A 21 -15.33 2.01 -17.07
CA SER A 21 -15.03 0.70 -17.63
C SER A 21 -13.80 0.10 -16.96
N SER A 22 -13.62 -1.22 -17.06
CA SER A 22 -12.47 -1.91 -16.45
C SER A 22 -11.13 -1.52 -17.10
N ASN A 23 -11.13 -1.16 -18.39
CA ASN A 23 -9.94 -0.80 -19.17
C ASN A 23 -10.29 0.12 -20.36
N PRO A 24 -10.62 1.41 -20.14
CA PRO A 24 -10.94 2.31 -21.24
C PRO A 24 -9.69 2.59 -22.08
N VAL A 25 -9.73 2.25 -23.37
CA VAL A 25 -8.70 2.64 -24.33
C VAL A 25 -9.16 3.89 -25.08
N LEU A 26 -8.34 4.94 -25.03
CA LEU A 26 -8.56 6.17 -25.77
C LEU A 26 -7.87 6.07 -27.12
N THR A 27 -8.64 5.95 -28.19
CA THR A 27 -8.09 5.75 -29.55
C THR A 27 -7.80 7.07 -30.29
N THR A 28 -8.38 8.19 -29.87
CA THR A 28 -8.08 9.55 -30.37
C THR A 28 -8.41 10.60 -29.29
N SER A 29 -7.56 11.61 -29.12
CA SER A 29 -7.77 12.69 -28.16
C SER A 29 -7.06 13.99 -28.53
N ALA A 30 -7.32 14.48 -29.74
CA ALA A 30 -6.85 15.79 -30.16
C ALA A 30 -8.00 16.60 -30.76
N SER A 31 -8.78 17.24 -29.89
CA SER A 31 -9.60 18.41 -30.23
C SER A 31 -9.15 19.54 -29.31
N SER A 32 -9.04 20.77 -29.82
CA SER A 32 -8.74 21.96 -29.02
C SER A 32 -9.76 22.25 -27.92
N PHE A 33 -10.90 21.55 -27.92
CA PHE A 33 -12.00 21.72 -26.98
C PHE A 33 -12.18 20.54 -26.02
N PHE A 34 -11.44 19.44 -26.20
CA PHE A 34 -11.67 18.22 -25.41
C PHE A 34 -10.39 17.37 -25.31
N ALA A 35 -9.84 17.30 -24.10
CA ALA A 35 -8.73 16.43 -23.75
C ALA A 35 -9.21 15.37 -22.75
N ILE A 36 -9.08 14.09 -23.11
CA ILE A 36 -9.13 12.97 -22.17
C ILE A 36 -7.69 12.53 -21.94
N SER A 37 -7.28 12.46 -20.68
CA SER A 37 -6.00 11.88 -20.28
C SER A 37 -6.25 10.76 -19.27
N SER A 38 -5.44 9.71 -19.31
CA SER A 38 -5.44 8.70 -18.25
C SER A 38 -5.07 9.36 -16.92
N PHE A 39 -5.80 9.01 -15.85
CA PHE A 39 -5.50 9.44 -14.50
C PHE A 39 -4.85 8.29 -13.74
N ASN A 40 -3.59 8.03 -14.02
CA ASN A 40 -2.77 7.11 -13.25
C ASN A 40 -2.04 7.92 -12.16
N LYS A 41 -2.76 8.25 -11.09
CA LYS A 41 -2.18 8.92 -9.92
C LYS A 41 -2.00 7.88 -8.82
N ILE A 42 -0.78 7.77 -8.29
CA ILE A 42 -0.57 7.08 -7.02
C ILE A 42 -1.25 7.92 -5.94
N LEU A 43 -2.31 7.37 -5.35
CA LEU A 43 -3.11 8.08 -4.34
C LEU A 43 -2.47 8.01 -2.95
N PHE A 44 -1.61 7.01 -2.74
CA PHE A 44 -0.97 6.73 -1.47
C PHE A 44 0.34 5.97 -1.74
N THR A 45 1.41 6.35 -1.04
CA THR A 45 2.69 5.63 -1.02
C THR A 45 3.24 5.78 0.37
N GLU A 46 3.60 4.67 1.00
CA GLU A 46 4.20 4.63 2.33
C GLU A 46 5.43 3.72 2.27
N GLN A 47 6.57 4.22 2.71
CA GLN A 47 7.74 3.43 3.04
C GLN A 47 7.88 3.35 4.56
N MET A 48 8.55 2.32 5.07
CA MET A 48 8.83 2.20 6.52
C MET A 48 10.02 3.07 6.97
N GLY A 49 10.57 3.89 6.07
CA GLY A 49 11.72 4.73 6.33
C GLY A 49 12.99 3.95 6.73
N ILE A 50 13.88 4.65 7.43
CA ILE A 50 15.15 4.13 7.94
C ILE A 50 15.14 4.21 9.47
N VAL A 51 15.60 3.16 10.13
CA VAL A 51 15.86 3.15 11.59
C VAL A 51 17.26 2.61 11.87
N ALA A 52 17.90 3.08 12.95
CA ALA A 52 19.23 2.61 13.36
C ALA A 52 19.20 1.28 14.14
N GLY A 53 18.01 0.85 14.57
CA GLY A 53 17.79 -0.35 15.38
C GLY A 53 16.30 -0.60 15.57
N THR A 54 15.94 -1.48 16.51
CA THR A 54 14.53 -1.74 16.86
C THR A 54 13.90 -0.49 17.45
N THR A 55 12.90 0.03 16.76
CA THR A 55 12.15 1.25 17.14
C THR A 55 10.68 0.90 17.19
N SER A 56 9.96 1.20 18.27
CA SER A 56 8.51 0.95 18.31
C SER A 56 7.77 1.83 17.29
N ILE A 57 6.59 1.39 16.82
CA ILE A 57 5.76 2.21 15.92
C ILE A 57 5.51 3.61 16.50
N ASN A 58 5.17 3.71 17.79
CA ASN A 58 4.91 4.99 18.44
C ASN A 58 6.15 5.91 18.48
N ALA A 59 7.34 5.35 18.71
CA ALA A 59 8.58 6.13 18.70
C ALA A 59 8.91 6.61 17.28
N HIS A 60 8.72 5.76 16.28
CA HIS A 60 8.94 6.10 14.87
C HIS A 60 7.96 7.19 14.40
N GLU A 61 6.68 7.06 14.76
CA GLU A 61 5.64 8.06 14.52
C GLU A 61 5.97 9.41 15.18
N SER A 62 6.35 9.40 16.46
CA SER A 62 6.68 10.64 17.19
C SER A 62 7.91 11.38 16.64
N ALA A 63 8.73 10.68 15.84
CA ALA A 63 9.89 11.22 15.17
C ALA A 63 9.61 11.61 13.70
N ASN A 64 8.36 11.57 13.24
CA ASN A 64 7.96 11.74 11.84
C ASN A 64 8.75 10.82 10.90
N GLY A 65 8.88 9.55 11.29
CA GLY A 65 9.67 8.57 10.55
C GLY A 65 8.96 7.94 9.34
N PHE A 66 7.63 8.04 9.31
CA PHE A 66 6.78 7.61 8.20
C PHE A 66 6.72 8.68 7.11
N ASP A 67 6.43 8.28 5.88
CA ASP A 67 6.37 9.24 4.77
C ASP A 67 5.11 10.10 4.83
N ASN A 68 4.01 9.54 5.33
CA ASN A 68 2.72 10.23 5.40
C ASN A 68 2.37 10.69 6.82
N ASP A 69 2.99 11.78 7.27
CA ASP A 69 2.72 12.44 8.56
C ASP A 69 1.23 12.82 8.78
N GLY A 70 0.45 12.95 7.70
CA GLY A 70 -0.98 13.22 7.76
C GLY A 70 -1.82 12.02 8.24
N PHE A 71 -1.22 10.83 8.32
CA PHE A 71 -1.85 9.61 8.80
C PHE A 71 -1.07 9.05 9.98
N THR A 72 -1.65 9.15 11.18
CA THR A 72 -1.01 8.62 12.38
C THR A 72 -0.92 7.10 12.34
N MET A 73 0.30 6.57 12.40
CA MET A 73 0.54 5.13 12.51
C MET A 73 0.57 4.73 13.99
N THR A 74 -0.19 3.69 14.34
CA THR A 74 -0.29 3.20 15.72
C THR A 74 -0.17 1.68 15.78
N GLY A 75 0.29 1.15 16.90
CA GLY A 75 0.39 -0.29 17.13
C GLY A 75 1.50 -0.67 18.12
N THR A 76 1.61 -1.98 18.38
CA THR A 76 2.61 -2.55 19.30
C THR A 76 3.76 -3.24 18.58
N ALA A 77 3.87 -3.05 17.27
CA ALA A 77 4.94 -3.63 16.46
C ALA A 77 6.23 -2.80 16.58
N ASP A 78 7.31 -3.36 16.05
CA ASP A 78 8.59 -2.66 15.91
C ASP A 78 8.93 -2.41 14.45
N VAL A 79 9.43 -1.22 14.13
CA VAL A 79 10.18 -0.92 12.91
C VAL A 79 11.62 -1.34 13.12
N ARG A 80 12.16 -2.21 12.25
CA ARG A 80 13.51 -2.76 12.37
C ARG A 80 14.29 -2.61 11.07
N VAL A 81 15.58 -2.29 11.21
CA VAL A 81 16.54 -2.39 10.11
C VAL A 81 16.71 -3.86 9.75
N THR A 82 16.29 -4.21 8.55
CA THR A 82 16.37 -5.58 8.02
C THR A 82 16.75 -5.50 6.55
N VAL A 83 16.89 -6.65 5.89
CA VAL A 83 17.16 -6.67 4.45
C VAL A 83 16.01 -5.99 3.73
N ALA A 84 16.31 -4.89 3.03
CA ALA A 84 15.32 -4.17 2.25
C ALA A 84 14.66 -5.10 1.23
N SER A 85 13.35 -4.98 1.05
CA SER A 85 12.67 -5.66 -0.04
C SER A 85 13.24 -5.19 -1.38
N THR A 86 13.42 -6.11 -2.33
CA THR A 86 13.98 -5.82 -3.67
C THR A 86 13.06 -6.34 -4.77
N GLY A 87 13.21 -5.82 -5.99
CA GLY A 87 12.43 -6.25 -7.16
C GLY A 87 11.17 -5.43 -7.46
N TYR A 88 10.86 -4.41 -6.66
CA TYR A 88 9.78 -3.47 -6.91
C TYR A 88 10.18 -2.05 -6.47
N ALA A 89 9.80 -1.06 -7.28
CA ALA A 89 10.09 0.35 -7.01
C ALA A 89 9.39 0.81 -5.72
N GLN A 90 10.05 1.68 -4.95
CA GLN A 90 9.57 2.20 -3.67
C GLN A 90 9.47 1.15 -2.54
N ALA A 91 10.27 0.08 -2.59
CA ALA A 91 10.43 -0.84 -1.47
C ALA A 91 10.73 -0.10 -0.14
N SER A 92 10.40 -0.74 0.99
CA SER A 92 10.14 -0.25 2.35
C SER A 92 11.09 0.75 3.04
N GLY A 93 12.02 1.42 2.35
CA GLY A 93 12.86 2.47 2.92
C GLY A 93 14.09 1.98 3.66
N ASN A 94 14.38 0.66 3.63
CA ASN A 94 15.41 -0.06 4.41
C ASN A 94 15.00 -0.44 5.84
N ALA A 95 13.75 -0.23 6.23
CA ALA A 95 13.16 -0.81 7.42
C ALA A 95 11.99 -1.73 7.07
N ASN A 96 11.60 -2.60 8.00
CA ASN A 96 10.39 -3.41 7.91
C ASN A 96 9.66 -3.44 9.26
N VAL A 97 8.37 -3.74 9.23
CA VAL A 97 7.58 -3.97 10.45
C VAL A 97 7.77 -5.41 10.92
N PHE A 98 8.23 -5.57 12.15
CA PHE A 98 8.25 -6.85 12.86
C PHE A 98 7.03 -6.95 13.76
N LEU A 99 6.11 -7.86 13.42
CA LEU A 99 4.93 -8.17 14.22
C LEU A 99 5.31 -9.25 15.24
N THR A 100 5.37 -8.89 16.52
CA THR A 100 5.46 -9.89 17.59
C THR A 100 4.08 -10.50 17.79
N LEU A 101 3.86 -11.70 17.25
CA LEU A 101 2.71 -12.50 17.64
C LEU A 101 2.93 -12.96 19.07
N PHE A 102 2.07 -12.51 19.99
CA PHE A 102 1.87 -13.26 21.21
C PHE A 102 1.16 -14.55 20.79
N PHE A 103 1.89 -15.66 20.67
CA PHE A 103 1.28 -16.99 20.70
C PHE A 103 0.76 -17.21 22.13
N GLN A 104 -0.26 -16.47 22.55
CA GLN A 104 -0.81 -16.62 23.88
C GLN A 104 -1.85 -17.75 23.96
N ASP A 105 -2.34 -18.26 22.82
CA ASP A 105 -3.40 -19.27 22.78
C ASP A 105 -3.09 -20.52 21.92
N ILE A 106 -1.81 -20.87 21.72
CA ILE A 106 -1.47 -22.25 21.38
C ILE A 106 -0.67 -22.83 22.56
N PRO A 107 -1.22 -23.80 23.30
CA PRO A 107 -0.55 -24.38 24.47
C PRO A 107 0.57 -25.32 24.02
N PHE A 108 1.68 -24.77 23.54
CA PHE A 108 2.96 -25.49 23.48
C PHE A 108 3.98 -24.75 24.34
N ARG A 109 3.80 -24.82 25.67
CA ARG A 109 4.83 -24.40 26.62
C ARG A 109 5.78 -25.56 26.89
N SER A 110 7.07 -25.27 26.74
CA SER A 110 8.26 -26.13 26.79
C SER A 110 8.53 -26.94 25.51
N ALA A 111 9.57 -26.52 24.79
CA ALA A 111 10.28 -27.22 23.71
C ALA A 111 9.41 -28.08 22.77
N ALA A 112 8.81 -27.46 21.75
CA ALA A 112 8.37 -28.20 20.58
C ALA A 112 9.60 -28.65 19.77
N SER A 113 10.25 -29.73 20.19
CA SER A 113 10.87 -30.62 19.23
C SER A 113 9.72 -31.33 18.52
N ILE A 114 9.42 -30.92 17.28
CA ILE A 114 8.53 -31.70 16.42
C ILE A 114 9.30 -32.98 16.07
N HIS A 115 9.09 -34.01 16.88
CA HIS A 115 9.64 -35.34 16.66
C HIS A 115 8.72 -36.09 15.70
N TRP A 116 9.12 -36.20 14.44
CA TRP A 116 8.44 -37.08 13.47
C TRP A 116 8.75 -38.53 13.82
N VAL A 117 7.85 -39.20 14.55
CA VAL A 117 7.93 -40.66 14.75
C VAL A 117 7.25 -41.34 13.57
N LYS A 118 8.00 -42.11 12.78
CA LYS A 118 7.42 -43.01 11.78
C LYS A 118 6.79 -44.19 12.53
N GLN A 119 5.46 -44.29 12.55
CA GLN A 119 4.81 -45.53 13.02
C GLN A 119 5.08 -46.63 11.99
N GLY A 120 5.99 -47.54 12.32
CA GLY A 120 6.07 -48.84 11.67
C GLY A 120 4.96 -49.72 12.24
N TYR A 121 3.99 -50.08 11.42
CA TYR A 121 3.08 -51.19 11.71
C TYR A 121 3.87 -52.50 11.50
N ASN A 122 3.87 -53.37 12.52
CA ASN A 122 4.25 -54.77 12.37
C ASN A 122 3.11 -55.55 11.72
#